data_AF-A0AAD1DS79-F1
#
_entry.id   AF-A0AAD1DS79-F1
#
_cell.length_a   1.000
_cell.length_b   1.000
_cell.length_c   1.000
_cell.angle_alpha   90.00
_cell.angle_beta   90.00
_cell.angle_gamma   90.00
#
_symmetry.space_group_name_H-M   'P 1'
#
loop_
_entity.id
_entity.type
_entity.pdbx_description
1 polymer ?
#
loop_
_entity_poly.entity_id
_entity_poly.type
_entity_poly.pdbx_seq_one_letter_code
_entity_poly.pdbx_strand_id
1 'polypeptide(L)'
;MSLNKCPQCQNQINDTAFFCPQCGYSIKDHSKKTSSSPASNPPKKQNNGCAVALLFMGIAFIIFLVSKCSGTKDNSAITTNSVHKISKEDSIKNQARIDSINQLEKIEEEKFLKTKAGKIYKKHPEWSKEDCISISENKIWIGMRYEMLVYMRGKPNNVNTSNYGNGPHYQACWHDYDASCFYFDESQIITSYN
;
A
#
# COMPACT_ATOMS: atom_id res chain seq x y z
N MET A 1 -8.38 -26.40 -28.03
CA MET A 1 -7.61 -25.67 -27.01
C MET A 1 -6.61 -24.83 -27.77
N SER A 2 -6.70 -23.52 -27.67
CA SER A 2 -5.99 -22.57 -28.54
C SER A 2 -4.81 -21.99 -27.77
N LEU A 3 -3.59 -22.45 -28.03
CA LEU A 3 -2.45 -21.96 -27.26
C LEU A 3 -2.13 -20.49 -27.63
N ASN A 4 -2.09 -19.62 -26.63
CA ASN A 4 -1.66 -18.23 -26.76
C ASN A 4 -0.23 -18.07 -26.21
N LYS A 5 0.48 -17.01 -26.61
CA LYS A 5 1.80 -16.68 -26.03
C LYS A 5 1.63 -15.64 -24.91
N CYS A 6 2.34 -15.83 -23.80
CA CYS A 6 2.41 -14.84 -22.74
C CYS A 6 3.06 -13.54 -23.29
N PRO A 7 2.44 -12.37 -23.13
CA PRO A 7 3.00 -11.12 -23.67
C PRO A 7 4.30 -10.69 -22.98
N GLN A 8 4.56 -11.14 -21.76
CA GLN A 8 5.77 -10.79 -21.02
C GLN A 8 6.96 -11.70 -21.34
N CYS A 9 6.77 -13.02 -21.37
CA CYS A 9 7.87 -13.98 -21.54
C CYS A 9 7.77 -14.87 -22.78
N GLN A 10 6.73 -14.68 -23.61
CA GLN A 10 6.49 -15.38 -24.88
C GLN A 10 6.29 -16.90 -24.82
N ASN A 11 6.33 -17.48 -23.61
CA ASN A 11 6.02 -18.88 -23.40
C ASN A 11 4.56 -19.19 -23.76
N GLN A 12 4.34 -20.41 -24.23
CA GLN A 12 3.01 -20.90 -24.55
C GLN A 12 2.18 -21.09 -23.28
N ILE A 13 0.97 -20.56 -23.29
CA ILE A 13 -0.01 -20.59 -22.22
C ILE A 13 -1.36 -21.03 -22.76
N ASN A 14 -2.15 -21.67 -21.90
CA ASN A 14 -3.54 -21.98 -22.22
C ASN A 14 -4.33 -20.68 -22.38
N ASP A 15 -5.23 -20.63 -23.36
CA ASP A 15 -6.15 -19.53 -23.63
C ASP A 15 -7.06 -19.20 -22.43
N THR A 16 -7.25 -20.13 -21.50
CA THR A 16 -7.99 -19.91 -20.23
C THR A 16 -7.11 -19.57 -19.03
N ALA A 17 -5.78 -19.49 -19.19
CA ALA A 17 -4.87 -19.21 -18.08
C ALA A 17 -5.03 -17.75 -17.60
N PHE A 18 -5.34 -17.57 -16.31
CA PHE A 18 -5.39 -16.24 -15.69
C PHE A 18 -3.99 -15.67 -15.42
N PHE A 19 -2.99 -16.54 -15.24
CA PHE A 19 -1.61 -16.14 -14.98
C PHE A 19 -0.65 -17.02 -15.78
N CYS A 20 0.47 -16.45 -16.22
CA CYS A 20 1.52 -17.20 -16.88
C CYS A 20 2.33 -18.02 -15.85
N PRO A 21 2.36 -19.36 -15.95
CA PRO A 21 3.11 -20.19 -14.99
C PRO A 21 4.63 -19.99 -15.09
N GLN A 22 5.11 -19.40 -16.19
CA GLN A 22 6.55 -19.23 -16.42
C GLN A 22 7.12 -17.96 -15.83
N CYS A 23 6.33 -16.88 -15.77
CA CYS A 23 6.79 -15.56 -15.32
C CYS A 23 5.87 -14.84 -14.34
N GLY A 24 4.67 -15.37 -14.04
CA GLY A 24 3.73 -14.77 -13.09
C GLY A 24 2.84 -13.66 -13.67
N TYR A 25 2.97 -13.33 -14.96
CA TYR A 25 2.16 -12.28 -15.62
C TYR A 25 0.66 -12.56 -15.54
N SER A 26 -0.14 -11.58 -15.11
CA SER A 26 -1.61 -11.65 -15.10
C SER A 26 -2.20 -11.38 -16.49
N ILE A 27 -2.99 -12.32 -17.01
CA ILE A 27 -3.54 -12.31 -18.38
C ILE A 27 -4.98 -11.75 -18.41
N LYS A 28 -5.56 -11.38 -17.25
CA LYS A 28 -6.87 -10.71 -17.19
C LYS A 28 -6.76 -9.34 -17.87
N ASP A 29 -7.20 -9.25 -19.13
CA ASP A 29 -8.05 -8.15 -19.67
C ASP A 29 -8.16 -8.05 -21.21
N HIS A 30 -7.49 -8.89 -22.00
CA HIS A 30 -7.62 -8.80 -23.47
C HIS A 30 -8.76 -9.62 -24.09
N SER A 31 -9.51 -10.40 -23.31
CA SER A 31 -10.66 -11.17 -23.80
C SER A 31 -11.98 -10.45 -23.53
N LYS A 32 -12.12 -9.22 -24.01
CA LYS A 32 -13.43 -8.57 -24.19
C LYS A 32 -13.67 -8.36 -25.68
N LYS A 33 -14.33 -9.34 -26.31
CA LYS A 33 -15.37 -9.10 -27.31
C LYS A 33 -16.34 -10.28 -27.34
N THR A 34 -17.60 -9.95 -27.06
CA THR A 34 -18.85 -10.71 -27.30
C THR A 34 -19.06 -11.88 -26.32
N SER A 35 -19.98 -11.80 -25.35
CA SER A 35 -21.43 -11.99 -25.56
C SER A 35 -22.25 -11.56 -24.32
N SER A 36 -23.52 -11.27 -24.56
CA SER A 36 -24.59 -10.63 -23.77
C SER A 36 -25.13 -11.32 -22.49
N SER A 37 -25.33 -10.50 -21.43
CA SER A 37 -26.43 -10.38 -20.40
C SER A 37 -27.20 -11.60 -19.83
N PRO A 38 -27.90 -11.53 -18.64
CA PRO A 38 -28.39 -10.34 -17.92
C PRO A 38 -28.22 -10.30 -16.37
N ALA A 39 -28.69 -9.17 -15.84
CA ALA A 39 -28.62 -8.56 -14.52
C ALA A 39 -29.18 -9.32 -13.28
N SER A 40 -28.61 -9.02 -12.12
CA SER A 40 -29.32 -8.97 -10.83
C SER A 40 -28.76 -7.83 -9.95
N ASN A 41 -29.59 -6.81 -9.69
CA ASN A 41 -29.28 -5.67 -8.84
C ASN A 41 -29.25 -6.06 -7.34
N PRO A 42 -28.31 -5.58 -6.52
CA PRO A 42 -28.50 -5.49 -5.08
C PRO A 42 -29.17 -4.15 -4.69
N PRO A 43 -30.04 -4.14 -3.65
CA PRO A 43 -30.82 -2.97 -3.25
C PRO A 43 -29.98 -1.87 -2.58
N LYS A 44 -30.46 -0.64 -2.79
CA LYS A 44 -29.86 0.65 -2.48
C LYS A 44 -30.12 1.09 -1.02
N LYS A 45 -29.08 1.71 -0.45
CA LYS A 45 -28.91 2.41 0.83
C LYS A 45 -29.90 3.56 1.11
N GLN A 46 -30.32 3.73 2.37
CA GLN A 46 -30.74 4.98 3.06
C GLN A 46 -31.00 4.66 4.55
N ASN A 47 -30.47 5.36 5.57
CA ASN A 47 -30.83 6.72 6.02
C ASN A 47 -29.94 7.21 7.22
N ASN A 48 -29.26 8.36 7.09
CA ASN A 48 -28.59 9.03 8.21
C ASN A 48 -29.33 10.32 8.57
N GLY A 49 -30.25 10.25 9.53
CA GLY A 49 -30.99 11.40 10.07
C GLY A 49 -30.83 11.50 11.57
N CYS A 50 -29.69 12.05 12.04
CA CYS A 50 -29.50 12.47 13.44
C CYS A 50 -28.26 13.37 13.64
N ALA A 51 -27.27 13.33 12.76
CA ALA A 51 -25.98 14.02 12.96
C ALA A 51 -25.98 15.52 12.60
N VAL A 52 -26.90 16.00 11.75
CA VAL A 52 -26.88 17.40 11.26
C VAL A 52 -27.37 18.39 12.33
N ALA A 53 -28.27 17.97 13.24
CA ALA A 53 -28.77 18.84 14.31
C ALA A 53 -27.72 19.16 15.39
N LEU A 54 -26.77 18.25 15.64
CA LEU A 54 -25.70 18.46 16.64
C LEU A 54 -24.64 19.46 16.18
N LEU A 55 -24.41 19.56 14.86
CA LEU A 55 -23.44 20.51 14.28
C LEU A 55 -23.90 21.96 14.42
N PHE A 56 -25.19 22.25 14.19
CA PHE A 56 -25.72 23.60 14.32
C PHE A 56 -25.82 24.07 15.78
N MET A 57 -26.16 23.18 16.72
CA MET A 57 -26.18 23.52 18.15
C MET A 57 -24.77 23.77 18.71
N GLY A 58 -23.76 23.03 18.26
CA GLY A 58 -22.37 23.27 18.64
C GLY A 58 -21.83 24.61 18.13
N ILE A 59 -22.11 24.97 16.88
CA ILE A 59 -21.66 26.25 16.28
C ILE A 59 -22.34 27.44 16.96
N ALA A 60 -23.64 27.35 17.28
CA ALA A 60 -24.35 28.40 17.99
C ALA A 60 -23.80 28.63 19.42
N PHE A 61 -23.39 27.55 20.11
CA PHE A 61 -22.80 27.62 21.43
C PHE A 61 -21.40 28.27 21.41
N ILE A 62 -20.57 27.95 20.41
CA ILE A 62 -19.26 28.59 20.21
C ILE A 62 -19.43 30.10 19.98
N ILE A 63 -20.37 30.52 19.12
CA ILE A 63 -20.64 31.94 18.86
C ILE A 63 -21.09 32.67 20.13
N PHE A 64 -21.95 32.03 20.94
CA PHE A 64 -22.39 32.60 22.22
C PHE A 64 -21.24 32.78 23.22
N LEU A 65 -20.29 31.85 23.27
CA LEU A 65 -19.09 31.96 24.12
C LEU A 65 -18.18 33.12 23.68
N VAL A 66 -18.02 33.34 22.37
CA VAL A 66 -17.23 34.47 21.84
C VAL A 66 -17.90 35.81 22.15
N SER A 67 -19.24 35.90 22.03
CA SER A 67 -19.97 37.15 22.33
C SER A 67 -19.96 37.56 23.81
N LYS A 68 -19.65 36.65 24.74
CA LYS A 68 -19.55 36.96 26.18
C LYS A 68 -18.14 37.33 26.64
N CYS A 69 -17.11 37.18 25.80
CA CYS A 69 -15.72 37.49 26.16
C CYS A 69 -15.16 38.77 25.51
N SER A 70 -15.90 39.47 24.65
CA SER A 70 -15.40 40.71 24.03
C SER A 70 -15.65 41.94 24.90
N GLY A 71 -14.89 42.02 25.99
CA GLY A 71 -14.73 43.23 26.79
C GLY A 71 -13.26 43.51 26.99
N THR A 72 -12.56 44.04 25.99
CA THR A 72 -11.23 44.65 26.20
C THR A 72 -11.03 45.81 25.25
N LYS A 73 -10.65 46.94 25.84
CA LYS A 73 -10.40 48.23 25.19
C LYS A 73 -9.07 48.18 24.45
N ASP A 74 -9.06 48.69 23.23
CA ASP A 74 -7.85 48.87 22.44
C ASP A 74 -6.92 49.89 23.10
N ASN A 75 -5.69 49.45 23.38
CA ASN A 75 -4.52 50.31 23.40
C ASN A 75 -3.39 49.54 22.70
N SER A 76 -3.16 49.84 21.43
CA SER A 76 -1.97 49.36 20.71
C SER A 76 -1.42 50.48 19.84
N ALA A 77 -0.65 51.34 20.49
CA ALA A 77 0.49 52.00 19.88
C ALA A 77 1.75 51.21 20.28
N ILE A 78 1.95 50.03 19.69
CA ILE A 78 3.22 49.27 19.77
C ILE A 78 3.62 48.85 18.35
N THR A 79 4.53 49.67 17.79
CA THR A 79 5.70 49.28 16.99
C THR A 79 5.52 48.19 15.92
N THR A 80 5.01 48.58 14.77
CA THR A 80 4.97 47.80 13.51
C THR A 80 6.34 47.28 13.03
N ASN A 81 7.45 47.85 13.51
CA ASN A 81 8.80 47.43 13.12
C ASN A 81 9.32 46.15 13.83
N SER A 82 8.75 45.78 14.99
CA SER A 82 9.19 44.59 15.74
C SER A 82 8.60 43.30 15.16
N VAL A 83 7.33 43.35 14.74
CA VAL A 83 6.59 42.21 14.18
C VAL A 83 7.19 41.73 12.85
N HIS A 84 7.66 42.64 12.00
CA HIS A 84 8.20 42.28 10.68
C HIS A 84 9.60 41.65 10.74
N LYS A 85 10.40 41.95 11.78
CA LYS A 85 11.72 41.31 11.99
C LYS A 85 11.59 39.93 12.61
N ILE A 86 10.67 39.75 13.57
CA ILE A 86 10.37 38.46 14.19
C ILE A 86 9.88 37.45 13.14
N SER A 87 8.99 37.86 12.22
CA SER A 87 8.46 36.99 11.14
C SER A 87 9.54 36.48 10.14
N LYS A 88 10.63 37.22 9.92
CA LYS A 88 11.70 36.82 9.00
C LYS A 88 12.74 35.93 9.68
N GLU A 89 13.10 36.22 10.92
CA GLU A 89 14.02 35.39 11.71
C GLU A 89 13.42 33.99 11.95
N ASP A 90 12.14 33.93 12.30
CA ASP A 90 11.42 32.69 12.56
C ASP A 90 11.26 31.85 11.28
N SER A 91 11.02 32.48 10.13
CA SER A 91 10.91 31.77 8.85
C SER A 91 12.27 31.23 8.38
N ILE A 92 13.36 31.97 8.57
CA ILE A 92 14.73 31.50 8.27
C ILE A 92 15.12 30.33 9.17
N LYS A 93 14.82 30.41 10.48
CA LYS A 93 15.13 29.33 11.44
C LYS A 93 14.33 28.06 11.15
N ASN A 94 13.06 28.21 10.75
CA ASN A 94 12.22 27.07 10.35
C ASN A 94 12.72 26.44 9.05
N GLN A 95 13.15 27.23 8.07
CA GLN A 95 13.73 26.71 6.84
C GLN A 95 15.02 25.93 7.10
N ALA A 96 15.95 26.49 7.87
CA ALA A 96 17.20 25.81 8.21
C ALA A 96 16.97 24.47 8.94
N ARG A 97 15.92 24.39 9.78
CA ARG A 97 15.51 23.14 10.43
C ARG A 97 14.98 22.12 9.42
N ILE A 98 14.12 22.53 8.49
CA ILE A 98 13.58 21.66 7.43
C ILE A 98 14.71 21.12 6.55
N ASP A 99 15.65 21.99 6.13
CA ASP A 99 16.80 21.60 5.32
C ASP A 99 17.68 20.58 6.05
N SER A 100 17.84 20.74 7.36
CA SER A 100 18.59 19.79 8.20
C SER A 100 17.89 18.42 8.28
N ILE A 101 16.57 18.39 8.38
CA ILE A 101 15.78 17.14 8.38
C ILE A 101 15.90 16.45 7.01
N ASN A 102 15.69 17.18 5.92
CA ASN A 102 15.82 16.64 4.56
C ASN A 102 17.22 16.08 4.30
N GLN A 103 18.25 16.76 4.78
CA GLN A 103 19.63 16.29 4.67
C GLN A 103 19.86 15.00 5.48
N LEU A 104 19.26 14.89 6.66
CA LEU A 104 19.34 13.68 7.48
C LEU A 104 18.61 12.51 6.82
N GLU A 105 17.40 12.72 6.32
CA GLU A 105 16.63 11.71 5.59
C GLU A 105 17.39 11.21 4.35
N LYS A 106 18.06 12.11 3.62
CA LYS A 106 18.90 11.74 2.48
C LYS A 106 20.09 10.87 2.92
N ILE A 107 20.76 11.21 4.01
CA ILE A 107 21.88 10.41 4.56
C ILE A 107 21.38 9.02 4.98
N GLU A 108 20.21 8.94 5.61
CA GLU A 108 19.59 7.68 6.02
C GLU A 108 19.19 6.82 4.81
N GLU A 109 18.62 7.43 3.78
CA GLU A 109 18.30 6.77 2.52
C GLU A 109 19.56 6.22 1.85
N GLU A 110 20.62 7.03 1.75
CA GLU A 110 21.90 6.59 1.18
C GLU A 110 22.53 5.44 1.98
N LYS A 111 22.39 5.45 3.31
CA LYS A 111 22.82 4.33 4.17
C LYS A 111 21.97 3.09 3.92
N PHE A 112 20.65 3.21 3.87
CA PHE A 112 19.73 2.10 3.59
C PHE A 112 20.03 1.46 2.24
N LEU A 113 20.19 2.26 1.19
CA LEU A 113 20.46 1.81 -0.18
C LEU A 113 21.80 1.06 -0.36
N LYS A 114 22.69 1.11 0.63
CA LYS A 114 23.95 0.33 0.67
C LYS A 114 23.77 -1.06 1.31
N THR A 115 22.73 -1.26 2.11
CA THR A 115 22.42 -2.54 2.78
C THR A 115 21.94 -3.61 1.80
N LYS A 116 21.83 -4.88 2.24
CA LYS A 116 21.22 -5.96 1.45
C LYS A 116 19.76 -5.63 1.12
N ALA A 117 18.98 -5.17 2.11
CA ALA A 117 17.60 -4.73 1.94
C ALA A 117 17.47 -3.58 0.92
N GLY A 118 18.32 -2.56 1.02
CA GLY A 118 18.30 -1.44 0.08
C GLY A 118 18.63 -1.83 -1.36
N LYS A 119 19.48 -2.85 -1.56
CA LYS A 119 19.72 -3.42 -2.90
C LYS A 119 18.51 -4.17 -3.44
N ILE A 120 17.72 -4.82 -2.59
CA ILE A 120 16.45 -5.45 -2.97
C ILE A 120 15.43 -4.36 -3.34
N TYR A 121 15.28 -3.34 -2.49
CA TYR A 121 14.39 -2.21 -2.73
C TYR A 121 14.68 -1.48 -4.05
N LYS A 122 15.95 -1.29 -4.43
CA LYS A 122 16.31 -0.74 -5.74
C LYS A 122 15.79 -1.56 -6.93
N LYS A 123 15.67 -2.88 -6.77
CA LYS A 123 15.14 -3.77 -7.81
C LYS A 123 13.61 -3.87 -7.77
N HIS A 124 13.03 -3.67 -6.59
CA HIS A 124 11.61 -3.77 -6.30
C HIS A 124 11.12 -2.54 -5.52
N PRO A 125 11.06 -1.35 -6.16
CA PRO A 125 10.66 -0.11 -5.50
C PRO A 125 9.18 -0.12 -5.05
N GLU A 126 8.38 -1.05 -5.56
CA GLU A 126 7.00 -1.30 -5.15
C GLU A 126 6.88 -2.11 -3.84
N TRP A 127 8.01 -2.58 -3.28
CA TRP A 127 8.04 -3.30 -2.00
C TRP A 127 8.35 -2.31 -0.89
N SER A 128 7.74 -2.50 0.29
CA SER A 128 8.09 -1.64 1.42
C SER A 128 9.55 -1.87 1.85
N LYS A 129 10.14 -0.90 2.54
CA LYS A 129 11.49 -1.06 3.10
C LYS A 129 11.52 -2.20 4.11
N GLU A 130 10.45 -2.35 4.88
CA GLU A 130 10.23 -3.37 5.90
C GLU A 130 10.16 -4.77 5.28
N ASP A 131 9.46 -4.93 4.16
CA ASP A 131 9.44 -6.19 3.40
C ASP A 131 10.85 -6.52 2.90
N CYS A 132 11.55 -5.53 2.33
CA CYS A 132 12.91 -5.72 1.82
C CYS A 132 13.89 -6.12 2.94
N ILE A 133 13.73 -5.56 4.15
CA ILE A 133 14.50 -5.95 5.34
C ILE A 133 14.19 -7.41 5.68
N SER A 134 12.92 -7.77 5.80
CA SER A 134 12.48 -9.13 6.13
C SER A 134 13.00 -10.17 5.13
N ILE A 135 12.90 -9.88 3.83
CA ILE A 135 13.44 -10.73 2.75
C ILE A 135 14.96 -10.83 2.84
N SER A 136 15.65 -9.72 3.15
CA SER A 136 17.11 -9.73 3.30
C SER A 136 17.59 -10.63 4.44
N GLU A 137 16.74 -10.85 5.44
CA GLU A 137 16.96 -11.69 6.62
C GLU A 137 16.38 -13.11 6.47
N ASN A 138 15.89 -13.46 5.27
CA ASN A 138 15.21 -14.72 4.96
C ASN A 138 13.99 -15.00 5.86
N LYS A 139 13.31 -13.96 6.34
CA LYS A 139 12.10 -14.09 7.15
C LYS A 139 10.89 -14.40 6.29
N ILE A 140 10.03 -15.25 6.81
CA ILE A 140 8.76 -15.65 6.21
C ILE A 140 7.65 -15.21 7.15
N TRP A 141 6.57 -14.65 6.62
CA TRP A 141 5.45 -14.17 7.41
C TRP A 141 4.14 -14.31 6.65
N ILE A 142 3.05 -14.46 7.39
CA ILE A 142 1.68 -14.38 6.83
C ILE A 142 1.42 -12.94 6.41
N GLY A 143 0.86 -12.75 5.21
CA GLY A 143 0.71 -11.44 4.60
C GLY A 143 1.81 -11.10 3.58
N MET A 144 2.89 -11.88 3.49
CA MET A 144 3.89 -11.68 2.44
C MET A 144 3.32 -12.01 1.07
N ARG A 145 3.80 -11.35 0.01
CA ARG A 145 3.39 -11.69 -1.35
C ARG A 145 4.11 -12.92 -1.87
N TYR A 146 3.43 -13.73 -2.67
CA TYR A 146 3.98 -14.94 -3.28
C TYR A 146 5.26 -14.64 -4.10
N GLU A 147 5.29 -13.53 -4.83
CA GLU A 147 6.49 -13.12 -5.60
C GLU A 147 7.72 -12.84 -4.72
N MET A 148 7.53 -12.33 -3.49
CA MET A 148 8.61 -12.10 -2.53
C MET A 148 9.19 -13.43 -2.04
N LEU A 149 8.33 -14.42 -1.84
CA LEU A 149 8.74 -15.76 -1.46
C LEU A 149 9.53 -16.42 -2.60
N VAL A 150 9.06 -16.29 -3.83
CA VAL A 150 9.78 -16.77 -5.04
C VAL A 150 11.12 -16.05 -5.22
N TYR A 151 11.19 -14.76 -4.94
CA TYR A 151 12.46 -14.02 -4.97
C TYR A 151 13.47 -14.60 -3.96
N MET A 152 13.00 -14.93 -2.76
CA MET A 152 13.84 -15.45 -1.68
C MET A 152 14.29 -16.90 -1.90
N ARG A 153 13.42 -17.76 -2.44
CA ARG A 153 13.63 -19.21 -2.51
C ARG A 153 13.78 -19.76 -3.93
N GLY A 154 13.65 -18.93 -4.95
CA GLY A 154 13.51 -19.39 -6.34
C GLY A 154 12.13 -19.97 -6.61
N LYS A 155 11.96 -20.62 -7.76
CA LYS A 155 10.67 -21.21 -8.16
C LYS A 155 10.33 -22.42 -7.27
N PRO A 156 9.06 -22.62 -6.89
CA PRO A 156 8.66 -23.85 -6.20
C PRO A 156 8.83 -25.07 -7.08
N ASN A 157 8.95 -26.24 -6.45
CA ASN A 157 8.94 -27.51 -7.16
C ASN A 157 7.57 -27.79 -7.79
N ASN A 158 6.49 -27.44 -7.08
CA ASN A 158 5.11 -27.69 -7.49
C ASN A 158 4.20 -26.51 -7.15
N VAL A 159 3.23 -26.22 -8.02
CA VAL A 159 2.11 -25.29 -7.74
C VAL A 159 0.80 -25.96 -8.16
N ASN A 160 -0.08 -26.18 -7.19
CA ASN A 160 -1.37 -26.84 -7.38
C ASN A 160 -2.53 -25.94 -6.96
N THR A 161 -3.70 -26.14 -7.58
CA THR A 161 -4.94 -25.59 -7.04
C THR A 161 -5.32 -26.35 -5.77
N SER A 162 -5.58 -25.62 -4.70
CA SER A 162 -6.04 -26.13 -3.42
C SER A 162 -7.57 -26.04 -3.32
N ASN A 163 -8.19 -27.02 -2.67
CA ASN A 163 -9.62 -27.01 -2.32
C ASN A 163 -9.86 -26.44 -0.90
N TYR A 164 -8.85 -25.80 -0.29
CA TYR A 164 -8.92 -25.28 1.06
C TYR A 164 -9.57 -23.90 1.08
N GLY A 165 -10.84 -23.81 1.54
CA GLY A 165 -11.57 -22.54 1.69
C GLY A 165 -12.58 -22.25 0.58
N ASN A 166 -13.16 -21.04 0.58
CA ASN A 166 -14.09 -20.58 -0.44
C ASN A 166 -13.34 -19.84 -1.55
N GLY A 167 -13.46 -20.28 -2.80
CA GLY A 167 -12.82 -19.68 -3.97
C GLY A 167 -11.58 -20.43 -4.46
N PRO A 168 -10.90 -19.93 -5.49
CA PRO A 168 -9.67 -20.55 -6.00
C PRO A 168 -8.51 -20.26 -5.05
N HIS A 169 -7.99 -21.32 -4.44
CA HIS A 169 -6.80 -21.31 -3.60
C HIS A 169 -5.67 -22.03 -4.31
N TYR A 170 -4.44 -21.68 -3.97
CA TYR A 170 -3.22 -22.24 -4.54
C TYR A 170 -2.30 -22.73 -3.43
N GLN A 171 -1.54 -23.77 -3.73
CA GLN A 171 -0.49 -24.30 -2.88
C GLN A 171 0.81 -24.34 -3.69
N ALA A 172 1.86 -23.69 -3.20
CA ALA A 172 3.20 -23.75 -3.76
C ALA A 172 4.16 -24.44 -2.79
N CYS A 173 4.87 -25.49 -3.24
CA CYS A 173 5.73 -26.30 -2.39
C CYS A 173 7.21 -26.27 -2.84
N TRP A 174 8.11 -26.12 -1.86
CA TRP A 174 9.54 -26.34 -1.98
C TRP A 174 9.94 -27.53 -1.10
N HIS A 175 10.54 -28.55 -1.69
CA HIS A 175 10.84 -29.81 -0.99
C HIS A 175 12.09 -29.71 -0.10
N ASP A 176 12.95 -28.73 -0.34
CA ASP A 176 14.25 -28.60 0.33
C ASP A 176 14.22 -27.65 1.55
N TYR A 177 13.03 -27.23 2.01
CA TYR A 177 12.87 -26.29 3.12
C TYR A 177 11.93 -26.85 4.19
N ASP A 178 12.22 -26.53 5.47
CA ASP A 178 11.40 -26.95 6.63
C ASP A 178 9.95 -26.50 6.49
N ALA A 179 9.73 -25.20 6.31
CA ALA A 179 8.45 -24.68 5.85
C ALA A 179 8.36 -24.96 4.35
N SER A 180 7.61 -25.98 3.95
CA SER A 180 7.69 -26.58 2.63
C SER A 180 6.58 -26.12 1.71
N CYS A 181 5.33 -26.02 2.17
CA CYS A 181 4.21 -25.62 1.34
C CYS A 181 3.51 -24.35 1.85
N PHE A 182 3.18 -23.47 0.92
CA PHE A 182 2.59 -22.15 1.15
C PHE A 182 1.25 -22.06 0.46
N TYR A 183 0.26 -21.50 1.14
CA TYR A 183 -1.10 -21.35 0.63
C TYR A 183 -1.44 -19.88 0.44
N PHE A 184 -2.10 -19.57 -0.67
CA PHE A 184 -2.52 -18.21 -1.06
C PHE A 184 -3.72 -18.27 -2.01
N ASP A 185 -4.44 -17.16 -2.15
CA ASP A 185 -5.58 -17.02 -3.06
C ASP A 185 -5.23 -16.13 -4.27
N GLU A 186 -6.23 -15.67 -5.03
CA GLU A 186 -6.01 -14.77 -6.19
C GLU A 186 -5.28 -13.46 -5.84
N SER A 187 -5.29 -13.02 -4.57
CA SER A 187 -4.56 -11.84 -4.13
C SER A 187 -3.04 -12.04 -4.09
N GLN A 188 -2.56 -13.28 -4.25
CA GLN A 188 -1.15 -13.66 -4.17
C GLN A 188 -0.52 -13.37 -2.80
N ILE A 189 -1.34 -13.24 -1.75
CA ILE A 189 -0.89 -13.05 -0.38
C ILE A 189 -0.84 -14.42 0.31
N ILE A 190 0.29 -14.73 0.94
CA ILE A 190 0.46 -15.94 1.73
C ILE A 190 -0.45 -15.87 2.96
N THR A 191 -1.38 -16.82 3.10
CA THR A 191 -2.35 -16.90 4.19
C THR A 191 -1.98 -17.95 5.23
N SER A 192 -1.23 -18.99 4.83
CA SER A 192 -0.71 -20.03 5.73
C SER A 192 0.46 -20.79 5.09
N TYR A 193 1.23 -21.51 5.90
CA TYR A 193 2.26 -22.45 5.44
C TYR A 193 2.47 -23.55 6.49
N ASN A 194 3.05 -24.66 6.07
CA ASN A 194 3.40 -25.80 6.93
C ASN A 194 4.90 -26.07 6.96
#